data_AF-A0A2X1WFS4-F1
#
_entry.id   AF-A0A2X1WFS4-F1
#
_cell.length_a   1.000
_cell.length_b   1.000
_cell.length_c   1.000
_cell.angle_alpha   90.00
_cell.angle_beta   90.00
_cell.angle_gamma   90.00
#
_symmetry.space_group_name_H-M   'P 1'
#
loop_
_entity.id
_entity.type
_entity.pdbx_description
1 polymer ?
#
loop_
_entity_poly.entity_id
_entity_poly.type
_entity_poly.pdbx_seq_one_letter_code
_entity_poly.pdbx_strand_id
1 'polypeptide(L)'
;MKTGKCIQSGLIMPTADLPSQFVVKLPDFDVGFHEVRFPFDVPLLHKWLNTKHTIEQWQLNKSLAELLVHFEKAVHDEHQELYLISCDGVPFAYCEIYTASYDRLAKYYKVDPLDVGWHVLIGEREFLGKSFAENLVFAISHFVFSQTESRRIIVEPDVRVKWYVIFKRFAYINDSIIELPEKSANIFLCLQKQFYESSGYLSKTEVKVAYETYSD
;
A
#
# COMPACT_ATOMS: atom_id res chain seq x y z
N MET A 1 3.35 -22.25 0.66
CA MET A 1 2.03 -22.30 1.32
C MET A 1 2.09 -21.65 2.70
N LYS A 2 1.74 -20.36 2.83
CA LYS A 2 1.32 -19.79 4.14
C LYS A 2 -0.15 -20.22 4.30
N THR A 3 -0.38 -21.25 5.10
CA THR A 3 -1.73 -21.75 5.40
C THR A 3 -2.41 -20.81 6.40
N GLY A 4 -3.56 -20.26 6.00
CA GLY A 4 -4.55 -19.51 6.78
C GLY A 4 -4.19 -19.16 8.22
N LYS A 5 -3.74 -17.93 8.43
CA LYS A 5 -3.58 -17.32 9.76
C LYS A 5 -4.78 -16.45 10.16
N CYS A 6 -5.89 -16.50 9.43
CA CYS A 6 -7.06 -15.67 9.72
C CYS A 6 -7.57 -15.70 11.19
N ILE A 7 -7.34 -16.75 12.01
CA ILE A 7 -8.00 -16.87 13.33
C ILE A 7 -7.21 -17.66 14.40
N GLN A 8 -5.88 -17.67 14.43
CA GLN A 8 -5.16 -18.50 15.43
C GLN A 8 -5.06 -17.90 16.85
N SER A 9 -5.44 -16.64 17.07
CA SER A 9 -5.20 -15.95 18.34
C SER A 9 -6.36 -15.08 18.87
N GLY A 10 -7.50 -15.04 18.18
CA GLY A 10 -8.60 -14.11 18.48
C GLY A 10 -8.31 -12.65 18.12
N LEU A 11 -7.14 -12.37 17.55
CA LEU A 11 -6.75 -11.08 16.96
C LEU A 11 -7.29 -11.01 15.52
N ILE A 12 -7.90 -9.88 15.15
CA ILE A 12 -8.44 -9.65 13.79
C ILE A 12 -7.34 -8.98 12.96
N MET A 13 -6.74 -9.73 12.03
CA MET A 13 -5.61 -9.29 11.20
C MET A 13 -5.98 -9.41 9.71
N PRO A 14 -6.74 -8.45 9.13
CA PRO A 14 -7.19 -8.51 7.74
C PRO A 14 -6.06 -8.66 6.72
N THR A 15 -4.82 -8.29 7.06
CA THR A 15 -3.66 -8.38 6.17
C THR A 15 -2.93 -9.72 6.21
N ALA A 16 -3.20 -10.59 7.21
CA ALA A 16 -2.37 -11.77 7.50
C ALA A 16 -2.36 -12.85 6.40
N ASP A 17 -3.38 -12.87 5.55
CA ASP A 17 -3.54 -13.83 4.46
C ASP A 17 -3.42 -13.18 3.07
N LEU A 18 -2.88 -11.96 2.99
CA LEU A 18 -2.57 -11.35 1.69
C LEU A 18 -1.58 -12.25 0.92
N PRO A 19 -1.81 -12.49 -0.38
CA PRO A 19 -0.96 -13.37 -1.16
C PRO A 19 0.43 -12.76 -1.36
N SER A 20 1.44 -13.62 -1.50
CA SER A 20 2.82 -13.19 -1.77
C SER A 20 3.01 -12.59 -3.16
N GLN A 21 2.07 -12.84 -4.08
CA GLN A 21 2.03 -12.25 -5.40
C GLN A 21 0.59 -11.91 -5.79
N PHE A 22 0.41 -10.77 -6.43
CA PHE A 22 -0.90 -10.34 -6.94
C PHE A 22 -0.69 -9.50 -8.20
N VAL A 23 -1.57 -9.64 -9.21
CA VAL A 23 -1.46 -8.89 -10.46
C VAL A 23 -2.78 -8.23 -10.78
N VAL A 24 -2.73 -6.92 -11.03
CA VAL A 24 -3.82 -6.14 -11.58
C VAL A 24 -3.50 -5.87 -13.03
N LYS A 25 -4.19 -6.57 -13.94
CA LYS A 25 -4.17 -6.23 -15.36
C LYS A 25 -4.77 -4.83 -15.51
N LEU A 26 -4.20 -3.95 -16.33
CA LEU A 26 -4.83 -2.68 -16.78
C LEU A 26 -4.88 -2.68 -18.32
N PRO A 27 -5.56 -1.72 -18.98
CA PRO A 27 -5.67 -1.74 -20.44
C PRO A 27 -4.32 -1.72 -21.18
N ASP A 28 -3.33 -1.02 -20.62
CA ASP A 28 -2.06 -0.74 -21.30
C ASP A 28 -0.86 -1.51 -20.72
N PHE A 29 -0.93 -1.97 -19.47
CA PHE A 29 0.15 -2.64 -18.75
C PHE A 29 -0.37 -3.37 -17.52
N ASP A 30 0.46 -4.24 -16.93
CA ASP A 30 0.15 -4.94 -15.69
C ASP A 30 0.80 -4.26 -14.48
N VAL A 31 0.05 -4.15 -13.39
CA VAL A 31 0.59 -3.77 -12.08
C VAL A 31 0.75 -5.03 -11.22
N GLY A 32 1.99 -5.44 -11.00
CA GLY A 32 2.32 -6.59 -10.17
C GLY A 32 2.68 -6.19 -8.75
N PHE A 33 2.32 -7.00 -7.78
CA PHE A 33 2.72 -6.93 -6.37
C PHE A 33 3.50 -8.19 -6.05
N HIS A 34 4.69 -8.03 -5.47
CA HIS A 34 5.52 -9.13 -5.00
C HIS A 34 5.94 -8.84 -3.57
N GLU A 35 5.67 -9.78 -2.66
CA GLU A 35 6.12 -9.70 -1.27
C GLU A 35 7.64 -9.49 -1.25
N VAL A 36 8.09 -8.54 -0.43
CA VAL A 36 9.51 -8.17 -0.31
C VAL A 36 10.31 -9.39 0.12
N ARG A 37 11.27 -9.78 -0.71
CA ARG A 37 12.18 -10.90 -0.42
C ARG A 37 13.35 -10.37 0.37
N PHE A 38 13.26 -10.45 1.69
CA PHE A 38 14.38 -10.14 2.57
C PHE A 38 15.46 -11.24 2.48
N PRO A 39 16.76 -10.89 2.43
CA PRO A 39 17.33 -9.54 2.33
C PRO A 39 17.53 -9.07 0.87
N PHE A 40 17.19 -9.89 -0.13
CA PHE A 40 17.52 -9.69 -1.54
C PHE A 40 17.03 -8.36 -2.14
N ASP A 41 15.86 -7.88 -1.73
CA ASP A 41 15.27 -6.66 -2.29
C ASP A 41 15.69 -5.39 -1.53
N VAL A 42 16.36 -5.52 -0.37
CA VAL A 42 16.81 -4.39 0.45
C VAL A 42 17.80 -3.45 -0.28
N PRO A 43 18.73 -3.92 -1.14
CA PRO A 43 19.56 -3.02 -1.95
C PRO A 43 18.76 -2.08 -2.86
N LEU A 44 17.66 -2.56 -3.45
CA LEU A 44 16.77 -1.74 -4.29
C LEU A 44 16.02 -0.70 -3.44
N LEU A 45 15.46 -1.14 -2.31
CA LEU A 45 14.80 -0.26 -1.34
C LEU A 45 15.77 0.79 -0.81
N HIS A 46 17.02 0.43 -0.52
CA HIS A 46 18.08 1.36 -0.12
C HIS A 46 18.36 2.41 -1.21
N LYS A 47 18.46 2.01 -2.49
CA LYS A 47 18.58 2.97 -3.60
C LYS A 47 17.43 3.97 -3.56
N TRP A 48 16.19 3.48 -3.48
CA TRP A 48 14.99 4.33 -3.56
C TRP A 48 14.84 5.25 -2.34
N LEU A 49 14.97 4.72 -1.12
CA LEU A 49 14.83 5.49 0.13
C LEU A 49 15.89 6.60 0.27
N ASN A 50 17.01 6.50 -0.45
CA ASN A 50 18.06 7.52 -0.49
C ASN A 50 17.93 8.51 -1.67
N THR A 51 16.82 8.50 -2.41
CA THR A 51 16.59 9.49 -3.49
C THR A 51 15.98 10.79 -2.94
N LYS A 52 16.35 11.93 -3.54
CA LYS A 52 15.92 13.26 -3.05
C LYS A 52 14.40 13.42 -2.92
N HIS A 53 13.60 12.77 -3.77
CA HIS A 53 12.14 12.94 -3.78
C HIS A 53 11.41 12.01 -2.80
N THR A 54 12.09 11.07 -2.15
CA THR A 54 11.50 10.17 -1.15
C THR A 54 11.92 10.54 0.27
N ILE A 55 13.08 11.16 0.44
CA ILE A 55 13.70 11.47 1.75
C ILE A 55 12.72 12.19 2.68
N GLU A 56 12.07 13.25 2.19
CA GLU A 56 11.23 14.10 3.03
C GLU A 56 10.02 13.34 3.60
N GLN A 57 9.43 12.44 2.80
CA GLN A 57 8.20 11.73 3.15
C GLN A 57 8.47 10.43 3.93
N TRP A 58 9.62 9.80 3.72
CA TRP A 58 9.93 8.49 4.30
C TRP A 58 10.95 8.55 5.44
N GLN A 59 11.87 9.52 5.44
CA GLN A 59 12.87 9.73 6.52
C GLN A 59 13.67 8.45 6.88
N LEU A 60 13.89 7.59 5.88
CA LEU A 60 14.60 6.31 5.99
C LEU A 60 15.86 6.27 5.10
N ASN A 61 16.43 7.43 4.78
CA ASN A 61 17.70 7.57 4.06
C ASN A 61 18.90 7.22 4.96
N LYS A 62 18.94 5.96 5.36
CA LYS A 62 19.95 5.36 6.24
C LYS A 62 20.95 4.57 5.42
N SER A 63 22.04 4.16 6.08
CA SER A 63 22.98 3.22 5.47
C SER A 63 22.32 1.87 5.17
N LEU A 64 22.88 1.12 4.23
CA LEU A 64 22.39 -0.22 3.91
C LEU A 64 22.33 -1.15 5.13
N ALA A 65 23.31 -1.07 6.04
CA ALA A 65 23.33 -1.87 7.26
C ALA A 65 22.16 -1.53 8.20
N GLU A 66 21.86 -0.25 8.38
CA GLU A 66 20.71 0.20 9.18
C GLU A 66 19.39 -0.20 8.52
N LEU A 67 19.29 -0.15 7.19
CA LEU A 67 18.09 -0.59 6.47
C LEU A 67 17.90 -2.11 6.53
N LEU A 68 18.97 -2.91 6.52
CA LEU A 68 18.85 -4.36 6.74
C LEU A 68 18.20 -4.66 8.09
N VAL A 69 18.63 -4.00 9.17
CA VAL A 69 18.02 -4.16 10.50
C VAL A 69 16.58 -3.64 10.53
N HIS A 70 16.29 -2.55 9.83
CA HIS A 70 14.94 -2.01 9.73
C HIS A 70 13.98 -2.99 9.02
N PHE A 71 14.36 -3.47 7.83
CA PHE A 71 13.54 -4.38 7.05
C PHE A 71 13.45 -5.77 7.66
N GLU A 72 14.48 -6.26 8.35
CA GLU A 72 14.39 -7.52 9.12
C GLU A 72 13.27 -7.46 10.15
N LYS A 73 13.12 -6.32 10.86
CA LYS A 73 12.00 -6.13 11.79
C LYS A 73 10.68 -6.02 11.05
N ALA A 74 10.64 -5.24 9.97
CA ALA A 74 9.40 -4.98 9.24
C ALA A 74 8.80 -6.25 8.59
N VAL A 75 9.62 -7.14 8.02
CA VAL A 75 9.12 -8.41 7.43
C VAL A 75 8.68 -9.44 8.46
N HIS A 76 8.99 -9.25 9.75
CA HIS A 76 8.53 -10.10 10.85
C HIS A 76 7.38 -9.47 11.63
N ASP A 77 6.91 -8.29 11.23
CA ASP A 77 5.87 -7.57 11.93
C ASP A 77 4.49 -7.93 11.37
N GLU A 78 3.74 -8.76 12.10
CA GLU A 78 2.48 -9.36 11.63
C GLU A 78 1.37 -8.35 11.31
N HIS A 79 1.50 -7.09 11.73
CA HIS A 79 0.51 -6.06 11.39
C HIS A 79 0.59 -5.56 9.95
N GLN A 80 1.64 -5.89 9.21
CA GLN A 80 1.84 -5.38 7.87
C GLN A 80 2.44 -6.43 6.94
N GLU A 81 2.15 -6.24 5.65
CA GLU A 81 2.76 -6.99 4.56
C GLU A 81 3.45 -6.00 3.62
N LEU A 82 4.65 -6.35 3.19
CA LEU A 82 5.55 -5.48 2.44
C LEU A 82 5.61 -5.93 0.98
N TYR A 83 5.39 -5.01 0.04
CA TYR A 83 5.38 -5.32 -1.38
C TYR A 83 6.31 -4.42 -2.20
N LEU A 84 7.02 -5.02 -3.15
CA LEU A 84 7.46 -4.31 -4.34
C LEU A 84 6.32 -4.28 -5.36
N ILE A 85 6.10 -3.11 -5.95
CA ILE A 85 5.13 -2.90 -7.03
C ILE A 85 5.89 -2.76 -8.34
N SER A 86 5.41 -3.47 -9.36
CA SER A 86 5.99 -3.51 -10.69
C SER A 86 5.03 -3.07 -11.79
N CYS A 87 5.58 -2.57 -12.88
CA CYS A 87 4.90 -2.30 -14.15
C CYS A 87 5.45 -3.29 -15.17
N ASP A 88 4.61 -4.19 -15.71
CA ASP A 88 5.02 -5.27 -16.60
C ASP A 88 6.23 -6.07 -16.06
N GLY A 89 6.24 -6.34 -14.75
CA GLY A 89 7.31 -7.06 -14.06
C GLY A 89 8.55 -6.23 -13.70
N VAL A 90 8.63 -4.96 -14.09
CA VAL A 90 9.72 -4.06 -13.71
C VAL A 90 9.37 -3.31 -12.42
N PRO A 91 10.08 -3.53 -11.29
CA PRO A 91 9.76 -2.89 -10.01
C PRO A 91 10.03 -1.39 -10.05
N PHE A 92 9.08 -0.59 -9.57
CA PHE A 92 9.19 0.89 -9.55
C PHE A 92 8.75 1.53 -8.23
N ALA A 93 8.03 0.81 -7.39
CA ALA A 93 7.48 1.30 -6.13
C ALA A 93 7.56 0.26 -5.01
N TYR A 94 7.45 0.74 -3.78
CA TYR A 94 7.38 -0.05 -2.55
C TYR A 94 6.11 0.32 -1.79
N CYS A 95 5.42 -0.65 -1.22
CA CYS A 95 4.15 -0.48 -0.53
C CYS A 95 4.14 -1.26 0.78
N GLU A 96 3.59 -0.63 1.82
CA GLU A 96 3.27 -1.26 3.09
C GLU A 96 1.75 -1.35 3.14
N ILE A 97 1.18 -2.54 3.35
CA ILE A 97 -0.26 -2.72 3.57
C ILE A 97 -0.43 -3.23 4.99
N TYR A 98 -1.15 -2.49 5.84
CA TYR A 98 -1.17 -2.73 7.28
C TYR A 98 -2.58 -2.80 7.87
N THR A 99 -2.73 -3.57 8.94
CA THR A 99 -3.92 -3.61 9.78
C THR A 99 -3.92 -2.37 10.71
N ALA A 100 -4.84 -1.44 10.48
CA ALA A 100 -4.81 -0.12 11.10
C ALA A 100 -4.99 -0.16 12.63
N SER A 101 -5.70 -1.16 13.17
CA SER A 101 -5.89 -1.32 14.62
C SER A 101 -4.63 -1.71 15.39
N TYR A 102 -3.59 -2.18 14.71
CA TYR A 102 -2.28 -2.51 15.30
C TYR A 102 -1.18 -1.55 14.88
N ASP A 103 -1.46 -0.65 13.93
CA ASP A 103 -0.55 0.43 13.58
C ASP A 103 -0.56 1.55 14.64
N ARG A 104 0.53 2.32 14.69
CA ARG A 104 0.63 3.50 15.57
C ARG A 104 -0.50 4.51 15.33
N LEU A 105 -1.08 4.56 14.14
CA LEU A 105 -2.23 5.39 13.75
C LEU A 105 -3.40 5.25 14.73
N ALA A 106 -3.65 4.05 15.27
CA ALA A 106 -4.72 3.80 16.23
C ALA A 106 -4.62 4.64 17.52
N LYS A 107 -3.44 5.23 17.81
CA LYS A 107 -3.24 6.14 18.94
C LYS A 107 -3.72 7.57 18.66
N TYR A 108 -3.87 7.93 17.38
CA TYR A 108 -4.17 9.29 16.91
C TYR A 108 -5.51 9.39 16.20
N TYR A 109 -6.02 8.27 15.68
CA TYR A 109 -7.26 8.21 14.91
C TYR A 109 -8.11 7.02 15.33
N LYS A 110 -9.44 7.17 15.27
CA LYS A 110 -10.37 6.09 15.59
C LYS A 110 -10.43 5.11 14.42
N VAL A 111 -9.96 3.90 14.65
CA VAL A 111 -9.94 2.80 13.68
C VAL A 111 -10.88 1.67 14.12
N ASP A 112 -11.39 0.92 13.14
CA ASP A 112 -12.14 -0.32 13.33
C ASP A 112 -11.21 -1.53 13.11
N PRO A 113 -11.50 -2.71 13.70
CA PRO A 113 -10.61 -3.88 13.60
C PRO A 113 -10.35 -4.41 12.18
N LEU A 114 -11.23 -4.08 11.23
CA LEU A 114 -11.10 -4.48 9.81
C LEU A 114 -10.51 -3.39 8.93
N ASP A 115 -10.13 -2.25 9.49
CA ASP A 115 -9.54 -1.17 8.72
C ASP A 115 -8.14 -1.57 8.26
N VAL A 116 -7.90 -1.38 6.96
CA VAL A 116 -6.59 -1.56 6.34
C VAL A 116 -6.07 -0.20 5.91
N GLY A 117 -4.79 0.05 6.14
CA GLY A 117 -4.12 1.21 5.58
C GLY A 117 -3.01 0.80 4.62
N TRP A 118 -2.49 1.79 3.90
CA TRP A 118 -1.31 1.58 3.08
C TRP A 118 -0.40 2.81 2.99
N HIS A 119 0.90 2.56 2.89
CA HIS A 119 1.90 3.55 2.52
C HIS A 119 2.51 3.19 1.18
N VAL A 120 2.90 4.20 0.39
CA VAL A 120 3.55 3.95 -0.91
C VAL A 120 4.70 4.90 -1.18
N LEU A 121 5.80 4.32 -1.66
CA LEU A 121 6.99 4.99 -2.16
C LEU A 121 7.08 4.73 -3.66
N ILE A 122 7.20 5.78 -4.47
CA ILE A 122 7.56 5.65 -5.88
C ILE A 122 9.07 5.91 -5.99
N GLY A 123 9.83 4.86 -6.26
CA GLY A 123 11.30 4.91 -6.29
C GLY A 123 11.83 5.43 -7.62
N GLU A 124 11.29 4.92 -8.72
CA GLU A 124 11.71 5.30 -10.07
C GLU A 124 10.97 6.56 -10.54
N ARG A 125 11.74 7.60 -10.87
CA ARG A 125 11.21 8.97 -11.12
C ARG A 125 10.30 9.05 -12.35
N GLU A 126 10.52 8.19 -13.34
CA GLU A 126 9.71 8.12 -14.56
C GLU A 126 8.25 7.71 -14.27
N PHE A 127 7.98 7.12 -13.10
CA PHE A 127 6.64 6.72 -12.64
C PHE A 127 5.95 7.75 -11.74
N LEU A 128 6.53 8.95 -11.53
CA LEU A 128 5.92 10.02 -10.73
C LEU A 128 4.76 10.75 -11.44
N GLY A 129 4.49 10.41 -12.71
CA GLY A 129 3.41 11.02 -13.49
C GLY A 129 2.02 10.77 -12.89
N LYS A 130 1.11 11.73 -13.07
CA LYS A 130 -0.25 11.65 -12.52
C LYS A 130 -1.00 10.39 -12.96
N SER A 131 -0.86 9.97 -14.23
CA SER A 131 -1.50 8.76 -14.75
C SER A 131 -1.05 7.49 -14.02
N PHE A 132 0.25 7.37 -13.74
CA PHE A 132 0.79 6.27 -12.95
C PHE A 132 0.29 6.30 -11.52
N ALA A 133 0.28 7.47 -10.89
CA ALA A 133 -0.22 7.61 -9.53
C ALA A 133 -1.71 7.23 -9.40
N GLU A 134 -2.54 7.51 -10.41
CA GLU A 134 -3.94 7.05 -10.45
C GLU A 134 -4.05 5.53 -10.60
N ASN A 135 -3.27 4.94 -11.50
CA ASN A 135 -3.23 3.47 -11.68
C ASN A 135 -2.73 2.74 -10.43
N LEU A 136 -1.76 3.34 -9.74
CA LEU A 136 -1.21 2.82 -8.48
C LEU A 136 -2.25 2.83 -7.35
N VAL A 137 -2.94 3.96 -7.14
CA VAL A 137 -4.01 4.04 -6.13
C VAL A 137 -5.15 3.07 -6.44
N PHE A 138 -5.53 2.92 -7.71
CA PHE A 138 -6.49 1.91 -8.13
C PHE A 138 -6.01 0.50 -7.77
N ALA A 139 -4.79 0.14 -8.19
CA ALA A 139 -4.26 -1.21 -8.03
C ALA A 139 -4.12 -1.61 -6.56
N ILE A 140 -3.58 -0.72 -5.70
CA ILE A 140 -3.45 -0.98 -4.26
C ILE A 140 -4.83 -1.11 -3.62
N SER A 141 -5.76 -0.19 -3.91
CA SER A 141 -7.11 -0.23 -3.32
C SER A 141 -7.87 -1.49 -3.76
N HIS A 142 -7.74 -1.86 -5.03
CA HIS A 142 -8.35 -3.08 -5.56
C HIS A 142 -7.72 -4.34 -4.94
N PHE A 143 -6.41 -4.37 -4.76
CA PHE A 143 -5.73 -5.47 -4.08
C PHE A 143 -6.28 -5.65 -2.66
N VAL A 144 -6.30 -4.58 -1.86
CA VAL A 144 -6.84 -4.61 -0.49
C VAL A 144 -8.31 -5.06 -0.47
N PHE A 145 -9.19 -4.42 -1.25
CA PHE A 145 -10.62 -4.72 -1.18
C PHE A 145 -11.02 -6.06 -1.80
N SER A 146 -10.16 -6.66 -2.63
CA SER A 146 -10.43 -7.99 -3.22
C SER A 146 -9.84 -9.13 -2.41
N GLN A 147 -8.81 -8.87 -1.59
CA GLN A 147 -8.08 -9.90 -0.84
C GLN A 147 -8.29 -9.82 0.68
N THR A 148 -9.07 -8.87 1.17
CA THR A 148 -9.38 -8.72 2.60
C THR A 148 -10.88 -8.52 2.83
N GLU A 149 -11.35 -8.74 4.06
CA GLU A 149 -12.71 -8.38 4.48
C GLU A 149 -12.89 -6.89 4.84
N SER A 150 -11.89 -6.07 4.51
CA SER A 150 -11.89 -4.65 4.87
C SER A 150 -13.05 -3.89 4.23
N ARG A 151 -13.74 -3.08 5.03
CA ARG A 151 -14.85 -2.23 4.56
C ARG A 151 -14.41 -0.81 4.23
N ARG A 152 -13.25 -0.40 4.70
CA ARG A 152 -12.65 0.89 4.37
C ARG A 152 -11.14 0.85 4.44
N ILE A 153 -10.54 1.63 3.54
CA ILE A 153 -9.12 1.92 3.55
C ILE A 153 -8.88 3.28 4.23
N ILE A 154 -7.83 3.38 5.02
CA ILE A 154 -7.36 4.61 5.66
C ILE A 154 -5.96 4.95 5.14
N VAL A 155 -5.73 6.21 4.77
CA VAL A 155 -4.38 6.69 4.46
C VAL A 155 -4.13 8.08 5.03
N GLU A 156 -2.90 8.33 5.46
CA GLU A 156 -2.49 9.52 6.19
C GLU A 156 -1.31 10.28 5.54
N PRO A 157 -1.42 10.74 4.27
CA PRO A 157 -0.37 11.55 3.69
C PRO A 157 -0.17 12.87 4.44
N ASP A 158 1.07 13.38 4.41
CA ASP A 158 1.38 14.73 4.89
C ASP A 158 0.49 15.77 4.18
N VAL A 159 0.01 16.77 4.92
CA VAL A 159 -0.90 17.82 4.41
C VAL A 159 -0.33 18.59 3.21
N ARG A 160 0.99 18.61 3.03
CA ARG A 160 1.68 19.27 1.92
C ARG A 160 1.60 18.47 0.63
N VAL A 161 1.32 17.16 0.70
CA VAL A 161 1.24 16.28 -0.47
C VAL A 161 -0.16 16.30 -1.08
N LYS A 162 -0.25 16.69 -2.36
CA LYS A 162 -1.52 16.96 -3.05
C LYS A 162 -2.20 15.71 -3.63
N TRP A 163 -2.38 14.66 -2.81
CA TRP A 163 -3.04 13.42 -3.22
C TRP A 163 -4.54 13.58 -3.52
N TYR A 164 -5.20 14.62 -3.00
CA TYR A 164 -6.65 14.85 -3.14
C TYR A 164 -7.14 14.81 -4.61
N VAL A 165 -6.31 15.21 -5.58
CA VAL A 165 -6.66 15.21 -7.01
C VAL A 165 -6.86 13.78 -7.54
N ILE A 166 -6.09 12.83 -7.04
CA ILE A 166 -6.14 11.41 -7.39
C ILE A 166 -7.22 10.73 -6.56
N PHE A 167 -7.17 10.93 -5.25
CA PHE A 167 -8.06 10.34 -4.24
C PHE A 167 -9.55 10.56 -4.54
N LYS A 168 -9.94 11.77 -4.97
CA LYS A 168 -11.34 12.05 -5.31
C LYS A 168 -11.90 11.15 -6.43
N ARG A 169 -11.05 10.64 -7.33
CA ARG A 169 -11.50 9.77 -8.43
C ARG A 169 -11.92 8.40 -7.91
N PHE A 170 -11.33 7.94 -6.81
CA PHE A 170 -11.52 6.64 -6.21
C PHE A 170 -12.35 6.71 -4.91
N ALA A 171 -13.15 7.78 -4.76
CA ALA A 171 -14.02 8.02 -3.61
C ALA A 171 -13.30 8.06 -2.24
N TYR A 172 -12.02 8.42 -2.23
CA TYR A 172 -11.34 8.79 -0.99
C TYR A 172 -11.84 10.17 -0.55
N ILE A 173 -12.39 10.25 0.66
CA ILE A 173 -12.87 11.48 1.30
C ILE A 173 -11.85 11.95 2.34
N ASN A 174 -11.57 13.26 2.39
CA ASN A 174 -10.78 13.83 3.47
C ASN A 174 -11.69 13.94 4.70
N ASP A 175 -11.33 13.22 5.77
CA ASP A 175 -12.10 13.12 7.01
C ASP A 175 -11.64 14.15 8.05
N SER A 176 -10.33 14.22 8.29
CA SER A 176 -9.75 15.03 9.36
C SER A 176 -8.25 15.28 9.16
N ILE A 177 -7.68 16.16 9.99
CA ILE A 177 -6.23 16.34 10.12
C ILE A 177 -5.82 15.85 11.51
N ILE A 178 -4.73 15.06 11.57
CA ILE A 178 -4.10 14.61 12.81
C ILE A 178 -2.65 15.11 12.90
N GLU A 179 -2.14 15.25 14.12
CA GLU A 179 -0.74 15.58 14.37
C GLU A 179 0.03 14.32 14.77
N LEU A 180 0.95 13.89 13.91
CA LEU A 180 1.91 12.84 14.18
C LEU A 180 3.26 13.48 14.57
N PRO A 181 4.13 12.77 15.31
CA PRO A 181 5.41 13.34 15.76
C PRO A 181 6.27 13.95 14.62
N GLU A 182 6.17 13.40 13.42
CA GLU A 182 6.95 13.80 12.26
C GLU A 182 6.20 14.67 11.22
N LYS A 183 4.87 14.78 11.30
CA LYS A 183 4.05 15.49 10.30
C LYS A 183 2.64 15.83 10.79
N SER A 184 2.05 16.87 10.23
CA SER A 184 0.59 17.03 10.18
C SER A 184 0.05 16.22 8.99
N ALA A 185 -0.90 15.32 9.22
CA ALA A 185 -1.40 14.39 8.20
C ALA A 185 -2.90 14.55 7.95
N ASN A 186 -3.31 14.52 6.67
CA ASN A 186 -4.72 14.40 6.32
C ASN A 186 -5.12 12.93 6.40
N ILE A 187 -6.18 12.61 7.14
CA ILE A 187 -6.84 11.31 7.06
C ILE A 187 -7.76 11.29 5.85
N PHE A 188 -7.49 10.38 4.93
CA PHE A 188 -8.43 10.02 3.88
C PHE A 188 -9.02 8.64 4.12
N LEU A 189 -10.34 8.54 3.93
CA LEU A 189 -11.08 7.30 4.02
C LEU A 189 -11.63 6.92 2.65
N CYS A 190 -11.53 5.66 2.28
CA CYS A 190 -12.21 5.11 1.11
C CYS A 190 -13.09 3.95 1.55
N LEU A 191 -14.41 4.05 1.37
CA LEU A 191 -15.32 2.94 1.67
C LEU A 191 -15.34 1.97 0.48
N GLN A 192 -15.26 0.67 0.74
CA GLN A 192 -15.23 -0.37 -0.30
C GLN A 192 -16.36 -0.21 -1.32
N LYS A 193 -17.59 0.00 -0.85
CA LYS A 193 -18.75 0.20 -1.73
C LYS A 193 -18.57 1.42 -2.64
N GLN A 194 -18.11 2.54 -2.08
CA GLN A 194 -17.93 3.77 -2.84
C GLN A 194 -16.75 3.67 -3.81
N PHE A 195 -15.71 2.92 -3.46
CA PHE A 195 -14.61 2.61 -4.37
C PHE A 195 -15.14 1.93 -5.64
N TYR A 196 -15.94 0.88 -5.50
CA TYR A 196 -16.52 0.14 -6.63
C TYR A 196 -17.55 0.93 -7.44
N GLU A 197 -18.15 1.97 -6.86
CA GLU A 197 -19.06 2.90 -7.55
C GLU A 197 -18.33 4.14 -8.13
N SER A 198 -17.04 4.30 -7.83
CA SER A 198 -16.28 5.51 -8.17
C SER A 198 -15.97 5.62 -9.67
N SER A 199 -15.93 6.85 -10.18
CA SER A 199 -15.55 7.11 -11.58
C SER A 199 -14.16 6.56 -11.94
N GLY A 200 -13.22 6.57 -11.00
CA GLY A 200 -11.88 6.01 -11.16
C GLY A 200 -11.93 4.51 -11.37
N TYR A 201 -12.64 3.77 -10.51
CA TYR A 201 -12.83 2.34 -10.65
C TYR A 201 -13.53 1.98 -11.97
N LEU A 202 -14.67 2.62 -12.26
CA LEU A 202 -15.45 2.34 -13.47
C LEU A 202 -14.69 2.65 -14.77
N SER A 203 -13.79 3.64 -14.77
CA SER A 203 -12.91 3.89 -15.92
C SER A 203 -11.85 2.80 -16.16
N LYS A 204 -11.75 1.83 -15.25
CA LYS A 204 -10.79 0.73 -15.23
C LYS A 204 -11.47 -0.64 -15.21
N THR A 205 -12.79 -0.76 -15.36
CA THR A 205 -13.51 -2.06 -15.25
C THR A 205 -13.85 -2.76 -16.56
N GLU A 206 -13.48 -2.23 -17.73
CA GLU A 206 -13.40 -3.05 -18.96
C GLU A 206 -12.22 -4.06 -18.92
N VAL A 207 -11.61 -4.21 -17.75
CA VAL A 207 -10.34 -4.88 -17.49
C VAL A 207 -10.60 -6.24 -16.86
N LYS A 208 -10.07 -7.29 -17.51
CA LYS A 208 -10.11 -8.65 -16.99
C LYS A 208 -9.12 -8.79 -15.84
N VAL A 209 -9.60 -8.84 -14.60
CA VAL A 209 -8.78 -9.26 -13.46
C VAL A 209 -8.45 -10.73 -13.64
N ALA A 210 -7.22 -11.04 -14.03
CA ALA A 210 -6.73 -12.41 -14.12
C ALA A 210 -6.07 -12.77 -12.79
N TYR A 211 -6.69 -13.69 -12.05
CA TYR A 211 -6.01 -14.37 -10.94
C TYR A 211 -5.11 -15.43 -11.55
N GLU A 212 -3.81 -15.14 -11.68
CA GLU A 212 -2.85 -16.19 -11.96
C GLU A 212 -2.43 -16.83 -10.63
N THR A 213 -3.12 -17.90 -10.25
CA THR A 213 -2.59 -18.86 -9.29
C THR A 213 -1.52 -19.68 -10.01
N TYR A 214 -0.26 -19.25 -9.95
CA TYR A 214 0.83 -20.16 -10.29
C TYR A 214 0.88 -21.24 -9.22
N SER A 215 0.61 -22.48 -9.65
CA SER A 215 0.77 -23.67 -8.80
C SER A 215 2.27 -23.95 -8.68
N ASP A 216 2.72 -24.04 -7.42
CA ASP A 216 4.04 -24.44 -6.88
C ASP A 216 5.25 -24.59 -7.84
#